data_AF-A0AA37GX85-F1
#
_entry.id   AF-A0AA37GX85-F1
#
_cell.length_a   1.000
_cell.length_b   1.000
_cell.length_c   1.000
_cell.angle_alpha   90.00
_cell.angle_beta   90.00
_cell.angle_gamma   90.00
#
_symmetry.space_group_name_H-M   'P 1'
#
loop_
_entity.id
_entity.type
_entity.pdbx_description
1 polymer ?
#
loop_
_entity_poly.entity_id
_entity_poly.type
_entity_poly.pdbx_seq_one_letter_code
_entity_poly.pdbx_strand_id
1 'polypeptide(L)'
;MVEKLYVTYNDVHKLCQESAVKILETFQPQLIIAIGGGGYVPARILRSFLKKPGNPNIPIQAIGLSLYESLPETFGGNATPGVPEVPGTKVTRTQWLDLNAIGDMENLVGKRILIVDEVDDTRTTLEYAVKELEKDVEAASQRLGKGQKTEFGIFVLHNKDKQKKGTLPADMMNSGHYLAARTVGDVWINYPWEAIDIDEHDRNAAEQRK
;
A
#
# COMPACT_ATOMS: atom_id res chain seq x y z
N MET A 1 -9.85 -18.09 -18.85
CA MET A 1 -10.37 -16.72 -18.64
C MET A 1 -9.91 -16.31 -17.25
N VAL A 2 -9.27 -15.16 -17.08
CA VAL A 2 -8.85 -14.70 -15.73
C VAL A 2 -10.11 -14.33 -14.97
N GLU A 3 -10.32 -14.94 -13.81
CA GLU A 3 -11.46 -14.61 -12.94
C GLU A 3 -11.35 -13.16 -12.47
N LYS A 4 -12.45 -12.41 -12.56
CA LYS A 4 -12.51 -10.99 -12.24
C LYS A 4 -13.36 -10.75 -11.01
N LEU A 5 -12.87 -9.89 -10.12
CA LEU A 5 -13.61 -9.34 -9.00
C LEU A 5 -13.85 -7.85 -9.27
N TYR A 6 -15.09 -7.39 -9.25
CA TYR A 6 -15.44 -5.97 -9.39
C TYR A 6 -15.78 -5.40 -8.01
N VAL A 7 -15.11 -4.32 -7.63
CA VAL A 7 -15.27 -3.67 -6.31
C VAL A 7 -15.81 -2.27 -6.50
N THR A 8 -16.91 -1.92 -5.84
CA THR A 8 -17.50 -0.57 -5.92
C THR A 8 -16.84 0.39 -4.93
N TYR A 9 -17.00 1.71 -5.12
CA TYR A 9 -16.53 2.70 -4.13
C TYR A 9 -17.15 2.47 -2.75
N ASN A 10 -18.40 2.03 -2.69
CA ASN A 10 -19.09 1.72 -1.45
C ASN A 10 -18.52 0.49 -0.74
N ASP A 11 -18.06 -0.51 -1.49
CA ASP A 11 -17.36 -1.66 -0.91
C ASP A 11 -16.06 -1.20 -0.27
N VAL A 12 -15.23 -0.45 -1.00
CA VAL A 12 -13.97 0.11 -0.48
C VAL A 12 -14.23 0.93 0.78
N HIS A 13 -15.28 1.76 0.78
CA HIS A 13 -15.63 2.57 1.93
C HIS A 13 -15.95 1.72 3.17
N LYS A 14 -16.73 0.64 2.99
CA LYS A 14 -17.09 -0.30 4.06
C LYS A 14 -15.88 -1.11 4.55
N LEU A 15 -15.01 -1.55 3.63
CA LEU A 15 -13.76 -2.24 3.96
C LEU A 15 -12.85 -1.36 4.83
N CYS A 16 -12.73 -0.07 4.53
CA CYS A 16 -12.02 0.87 5.39
C CYS A 16 -12.72 1.08 6.73
N GLN A 17 -14.05 1.22 6.73
CA GLN A 17 -14.86 1.45 7.93
C GLN A 17 -14.67 0.34 8.97
N GLU A 18 -14.82 -0.92 8.57
CA GLU A 18 -14.69 -2.07 9.47
C GLU A 18 -13.23 -2.27 9.92
N SER A 19 -12.26 -2.04 9.03
CA SER A 19 -10.84 -2.25 9.32
C SER A 19 -10.30 -1.20 10.28
N ALA A 20 -10.85 0.02 10.26
CA ALA A 20 -10.43 1.11 11.13
C ALA A 20 -10.55 0.76 12.62
N VAL A 21 -11.57 -0.03 13.01
CA VAL A 21 -11.75 -0.47 14.40
C VAL A 21 -10.53 -1.28 14.86
N LYS A 22 -10.18 -2.32 14.09
CA LYS A 22 -9.02 -3.18 14.40
C LYS A 22 -7.71 -2.40 14.37
N ILE A 23 -7.53 -1.49 13.41
CA ILE A 23 -6.33 -0.63 13.32
C ILE A 23 -6.18 0.26 14.56
N LEU A 24 -7.28 0.80 15.09
CA LEU A 24 -7.27 1.60 16.32
C LEU A 24 -7.04 0.77 17.58
N GLU A 25 -7.39 -0.52 17.58
CA GLU A 25 -7.17 -1.41 18.71
C GLU A 25 -5.73 -1.93 18.73
N THR A 26 -5.16 -2.28 17.57
CA THR A 26 -3.86 -2.95 17.49
C THR A 26 -2.69 -2.01 17.25
N PHE A 27 -2.86 -0.94 16.47
CA PHE A 27 -1.73 -0.15 15.95
C PHE A 27 -1.78 1.34 16.27
N GLN A 28 -2.98 1.96 16.34
CA GLN A 28 -3.15 3.38 16.70
C GLN A 28 -2.22 4.34 15.91
N PRO A 29 -2.34 4.40 14.57
CA PRO A 29 -1.40 5.15 13.74
C PRO A 29 -1.39 6.65 14.04
N GLN A 30 -0.21 7.26 13.90
CA GLN A 30 0.02 8.69 14.05
C GLN A 30 0.33 9.38 12.72
N LEU A 31 0.61 8.60 11.67
CA LEU A 31 0.82 9.06 10.30
C LEU A 31 0.43 7.94 9.33
N ILE A 32 -0.13 8.32 8.19
CA ILE A 32 -0.44 7.40 7.09
C ILE A 32 0.51 7.70 5.92
N ILE A 33 1.10 6.66 5.32
CA ILE A 33 1.80 6.74 4.05
C ILE A 33 0.96 5.98 3.02
N ALA A 34 0.43 6.68 2.04
CA ALA A 34 -0.24 6.08 0.90
C ALA A 34 0.78 5.73 -0.19
N ILE A 35 0.77 4.48 -0.65
CA ILE A 35 1.50 4.08 -1.85
C ILE A 35 0.69 4.57 -3.06
N GLY A 36 1.37 5.25 -3.98
CA GLY A 36 0.78 6.03 -5.06
C GLY A 36 0.02 5.17 -6.06
N GLY A 37 -1.07 5.72 -6.60
CA GLY A 37 -2.01 4.98 -7.44
C GLY A 37 -3.20 4.53 -6.61
N GLY A 38 -3.24 3.25 -6.22
CA GLY A 38 -4.39 2.67 -5.55
C GLY A 38 -4.45 2.88 -4.03
N GLY A 39 -3.34 3.19 -3.35
CA GLY A 39 -3.33 3.51 -1.91
C GLY A 39 -3.98 4.85 -1.53
N TYR A 40 -4.16 5.79 -2.47
CA TYR A 40 -4.69 7.13 -2.18
C TYR A 40 -6.13 7.14 -1.66
N VAL A 41 -7.02 6.43 -2.36
CA VAL A 41 -8.44 6.34 -2.01
C VAL A 41 -8.63 5.69 -0.63
N PRO A 42 -8.11 4.48 -0.36
CA PRO A 42 -8.25 3.86 0.96
C PRO A 42 -7.61 4.69 2.07
N ALA A 43 -6.43 5.29 1.87
CA ALA A 43 -5.80 6.13 2.89
C ALA A 43 -6.68 7.32 3.29
N ARG A 44 -7.29 8.00 2.30
CA ARG A 44 -8.17 9.14 2.56
C ARG A 44 -9.45 8.72 3.26
N ILE A 45 -10.09 7.63 2.84
CA ILE A 45 -11.30 7.12 3.48
C ILE A 45 -10.99 6.71 4.93
N LEU A 46 -9.94 5.91 5.12
CA LEU A 46 -9.53 5.37 6.40
C LEU A 46 -9.26 6.47 7.42
N ARG A 47 -8.63 7.60 7.02
CA ARG A 47 -8.40 8.75 7.90
C ARG A 47 -9.69 9.28 8.55
N SER A 48 -10.84 9.21 7.86
CA SER A 48 -12.12 9.64 8.43
C SER A 48 -12.53 8.78 9.62
N PHE A 49 -12.28 7.47 9.55
CA PHE A 49 -12.65 6.51 10.59
C PHE A 49 -11.61 6.38 11.70
N LEU A 50 -10.34 6.72 11.43
CA LEU A 50 -9.29 6.75 12.44
C LEU A 50 -9.32 8.02 13.32
N LYS A 51 -10.15 9.01 12.96
CA LYS A 51 -10.26 10.27 13.72
C LYS A 51 -10.96 10.03 15.06
N LYS A 52 -10.24 10.27 16.16
CA LYS A 52 -10.81 10.28 17.52
C LYS A 52 -11.31 11.69 17.90
N PRO A 53 -12.43 11.84 18.61
CA PRO A 53 -12.87 13.13 19.15
C PRO A 53 -11.77 13.80 19.98
N GLY A 54 -11.56 15.10 19.80
CA GLY A 54 -10.53 15.86 20.51
C GLY A 54 -9.11 15.75 19.96
N ASN A 55 -8.84 14.87 19.00
CA ASN A 55 -7.52 14.74 18.36
C ASN A 55 -7.48 15.40 16.98
N PRO A 56 -6.31 15.92 16.54
CA PRO A 56 -6.12 16.38 15.17
C PRO A 56 -6.26 15.21 14.18
N ASN A 57 -6.50 15.54 12.91
CA ASN A 57 -6.50 14.54 11.85
C ASN A 57 -5.10 13.92 11.70
N ILE A 58 -5.05 12.61 11.47
CA ILE A 58 -3.81 11.91 11.14
C ILE A 58 -3.30 12.42 9.78
N PRO A 59 -2.05 12.92 9.69
CA PRO A 59 -1.47 13.36 8.43
C PRO A 59 -1.35 12.19 7.45
N ILE A 60 -1.54 12.48 6.15
CA ILE A 60 -1.30 11.53 5.06
C ILE A 60 -0.13 12.07 4.24
N GLN A 61 0.87 11.24 4.04
CA GLN A 61 1.95 11.45 3.08
C GLN A 61 1.82 10.43 1.94
N ALA A 62 2.45 10.73 0.81
CA ALA A 62 2.35 9.95 -0.42
C ALA A 62 3.74 9.55 -0.90
N ILE A 63 3.91 8.28 -1.25
CA ILE A 63 5.11 7.78 -1.94
C ILE A 63 4.70 7.16 -3.27
N GLY A 64 5.45 7.47 -4.32
CA GLY A 64 5.31 6.86 -5.63
C GLY A 64 6.40 5.84 -5.84
N LEU A 65 6.00 4.60 -6.13
CA LEU A 65 6.88 3.51 -6.47
C LEU A 65 6.52 3.02 -7.87
N SER A 66 7.50 2.92 -8.76
CA SER A 66 7.34 2.25 -10.05
C SER A 66 8.22 1.02 -10.07
N LEU A 67 7.59 -0.15 -10.19
CA LEU A 67 8.26 -1.39 -10.53
C LEU A 67 8.46 -1.38 -12.05
N TYR A 68 9.70 -1.16 -12.50
CA TYR A 68 10.01 -1.35 -13.91
C TYR A 68 10.25 -2.82 -14.17
N GLU A 69 9.48 -3.40 -15.09
CA GLU A 69 9.88 -4.61 -15.78
C GLU A 69 10.97 -4.22 -16.76
N SER A 70 12.21 -4.64 -16.48
CA SER A 70 13.32 -4.47 -17.41
C SER A 70 13.03 -5.37 -18.60
N LEU A 71 12.47 -4.79 -19.67
CA LEU A 71 12.51 -5.42 -20.98
C LEU A 71 13.98 -5.65 -21.33
N PRO A 72 14.36 -6.84 -21.83
CA PRO A 72 15.73 -7.10 -22.25
C PRO A 72 16.16 -6.00 -23.24
N GLU A 73 17.28 -5.33 -22.96
CA GLU A 73 17.88 -4.39 -23.90
C GLU A 73 18.30 -5.15 -25.16
N THR A 74 17.40 -5.22 -26.15
CA THR A 74 17.82 -5.59 -27.50
C THR A 74 18.45 -4.35 -28.12
N PHE A 75 19.78 -4.35 -28.23
CA PHE A 75 20.48 -3.50 -29.18
C PHE A 75 19.81 -3.64 -30.55
N GLY A 76 19.15 -2.57 -31.00
CA GLY A 76 18.53 -2.50 -32.34
C GLY A 76 17.05 -2.88 -32.42
N GLY A 77 16.18 -2.05 -31.84
CA GLY A 77 14.95 -1.58 -32.50
C GLY A 77 13.87 -2.55 -33.00
N ASN A 78 13.93 -3.85 -32.77
CA ASN A 78 12.88 -4.80 -33.16
C ASN A 78 12.61 -5.79 -32.02
N ALA A 79 11.41 -5.71 -31.43
CA ALA A 79 10.93 -6.67 -30.45
C ALA A 79 10.77 -8.05 -31.11
N THR A 80 11.55 -9.02 -30.67
CA THR A 80 11.40 -10.43 -31.08
C THR A 80 10.19 -11.03 -30.36
N PRO A 81 9.16 -11.52 -31.06
CA PRO A 81 8.04 -12.19 -30.44
C PRO A 81 8.50 -13.52 -29.80
N GLY A 82 8.20 -13.73 -28.52
CA GLY A 82 8.40 -15.02 -27.85
C GLY A 82 9.50 -15.09 -26.78
N VAL A 83 10.09 -13.96 -26.37
CA VAL A 83 10.95 -13.92 -25.17
C VAL A 83 10.04 -13.78 -23.93
N PRO A 84 10.13 -14.69 -22.93
CA PRO A 84 9.38 -14.53 -21.68
C PRO A 84 9.75 -13.22 -21.00
N GLU A 85 8.75 -12.42 -20.61
CA GLU A 85 8.95 -11.23 -19.79
C GLU A 85 9.66 -11.63 -18.49
N VAL A 86 10.89 -11.15 -18.31
CA VAL A 86 11.63 -11.33 -17.06
C VAL A 86 11.17 -10.23 -16.12
N PRO A 87 10.55 -10.55 -14.96
CA PRO A 87 10.11 -9.53 -14.01
C PRO A 87 11.30 -8.67 -13.59
N GLY A 88 11.27 -7.39 -13.91
CA GLY A 88 12.32 -6.46 -13.53
C GLY A 88 12.34 -6.29 -12.02
N THR A 89 13.52 -6.41 -11.42
CA THR A 89 13.74 -6.32 -9.97
C THR A 89 14.03 -4.90 -9.50
N LYS A 90 14.02 -3.91 -10.39
CA LYS A 90 14.42 -2.53 -10.06
C LYS A 90 13.20 -1.65 -9.81
N VAL A 91 12.93 -1.41 -8.53
CA VAL A 91 11.94 -0.42 -8.10
C VAL A 91 12.57 0.97 -8.16
N THR A 92 11.88 1.92 -8.80
CA THR A 92 12.28 3.32 -8.88
C THR A 92 11.35 4.17 -8.01
N ARG A 93 11.92 4.98 -7.11
CA ARG A 93 11.18 5.99 -6.33
C ARG A 93 10.78 7.13 -7.28
N THR A 94 9.49 7.23 -7.64
CA THR A 94 8.98 8.28 -8.54
C THR A 94 8.50 9.52 -7.80
N GLN A 95 7.98 9.33 -6.59
CA GLN A 95 7.68 10.38 -5.63
C GLN A 95 8.14 9.89 -4.27
N TRP A 96 8.89 10.71 -3.55
CA TRP A 96 9.40 10.31 -2.25
C TRP A 96 9.26 11.42 -1.23
N LEU A 97 9.32 11.05 0.04
CA LEU A 97 9.28 12.00 1.14
C LEU A 97 10.57 12.82 1.10
N ASP A 98 10.45 14.15 1.01
CA ASP A 98 11.61 15.02 1.17
C ASP A 98 11.92 15.17 2.65
N LEU A 99 12.71 14.22 3.13
CA LEU A 99 13.10 14.17 4.52
C LEU A 99 14.04 15.35 4.86
N ASN A 100 14.68 16.00 3.88
CA ASN A 100 15.64 17.08 4.17
C ASN A 100 14.96 18.40 4.55
N ALA A 101 13.67 18.53 4.28
CA ALA A 101 12.85 19.55 4.94
C ALA A 101 12.79 19.21 6.44
N ILE A 102 13.47 20.02 7.26
CA ILE A 102 13.73 19.79 8.70
C ILE A 102 12.47 19.44 9.52
N GLY A 103 11.27 19.75 9.04
CA GLY A 103 10.00 19.37 9.67
C GLY A 103 9.50 17.94 9.37
N ASP A 104 9.90 17.32 8.25
CA ASP A 104 9.38 16.01 7.83
C ASP A 104 10.17 14.84 8.46
N MET A 105 11.47 14.98 8.70
CA MET A 105 12.28 13.97 9.43
C MET A 105 11.87 13.81 10.89
N GLU A 106 11.66 14.92 11.62
CA GLU A 106 11.13 14.85 12.99
C GLU A 106 9.71 14.26 13.04
N ASN A 107 9.00 14.33 11.91
CA ASN A 107 7.63 13.85 11.82
C ASN A 107 7.50 12.34 11.61
N LEU A 108 8.57 11.59 11.32
CA LEU A 108 8.49 10.13 11.16
C LEU A 108 9.12 9.38 12.32
N VAL A 109 10.25 9.87 12.85
CA VAL A 109 11.01 9.19 13.91
C VAL A 109 10.16 9.07 15.18
N GLY A 110 10.10 7.86 15.74
CA GLY A 110 9.37 7.55 16.97
C GLY A 110 7.84 7.51 16.82
N LYS A 111 7.30 7.56 15.60
CA LYS A 111 5.86 7.45 15.34
C LYS A 111 5.44 6.05 14.91
N ARG A 112 4.15 5.77 15.05
CA ARG A 112 3.48 4.61 14.44
C ARG A 112 2.95 4.99 13.06
N ILE A 113 3.57 4.46 12.02
CA ILE A 113 3.32 4.80 10.62
C ILE A 113 2.54 3.67 9.95
N LEU A 114 1.35 3.97 9.43
CA LEU A 114 0.54 3.02 8.67
C LEU A 114 0.76 3.21 7.17
N ILE A 115 1.35 2.21 6.53
CA ILE A 115 1.47 2.12 5.08
C ILE A 115 0.14 1.59 4.53
N VAL A 116 -0.41 2.27 3.53
CA VAL A 116 -1.71 1.92 2.94
C VAL A 116 -1.56 1.70 1.44
N ASP A 117 -2.09 0.58 0.97
CA ASP A 117 -2.16 0.20 -0.44
C ASP A 117 -3.52 -0.46 -0.74
N GLU A 118 -3.89 -0.65 -2.01
CA GLU A 118 -5.13 -1.36 -2.36
C GLU A 118 -4.98 -2.88 -2.29
N VAL A 119 -3.83 -3.42 -2.73
CA VAL A 119 -3.66 -4.87 -2.90
C VAL A 119 -2.27 -5.39 -2.48
N ASP A 120 -2.25 -6.45 -1.69
CA ASP A 120 -1.08 -7.33 -1.54
C ASP A 120 -1.20 -8.49 -2.54
N ASP A 121 -0.57 -8.37 -3.72
CA ASP A 121 -0.50 -9.43 -4.73
C ASP A 121 0.70 -10.35 -4.48
N THR A 122 1.89 -9.93 -4.92
CA THR A 122 3.15 -10.68 -4.78
C THR A 122 3.96 -10.25 -3.57
N ARG A 123 3.49 -9.23 -2.84
CA ARG A 123 4.14 -8.57 -1.68
C ARG A 123 5.43 -7.78 -1.98
N THR A 124 5.89 -7.73 -3.24
CA THR A 124 7.16 -7.06 -3.58
C THR A 124 7.11 -5.54 -3.36
N THR A 125 6.00 -4.89 -3.70
CA THR A 125 5.81 -3.44 -3.47
C THR A 125 5.87 -3.11 -1.98
N LEU A 126 5.14 -3.86 -1.16
CA LEU A 126 5.07 -3.66 0.29
C LEU A 126 6.43 -3.90 0.96
N GLU A 127 7.12 -4.98 0.59
CA GLU A 127 8.47 -5.26 1.09
C GLU A 127 9.43 -4.11 0.78
N TYR A 128 9.41 -3.63 -0.46
CA TYR A 128 10.28 -2.53 -0.87
C TYR A 128 9.95 -1.24 -0.10
N ALA A 129 8.66 -0.89 0.00
CA ALA A 129 8.22 0.29 0.74
C ALA A 129 8.70 0.25 2.20
N VAL A 130 8.50 -0.87 2.89
CA VAL A 130 8.96 -1.06 4.28
C VAL A 130 10.47 -0.91 4.39
N LYS A 131 11.24 -1.64 3.57
CA LYS A 131 12.70 -1.62 3.63
C LYS A 131 13.28 -0.23 3.39
N GLU A 132 12.73 0.53 2.44
CA GLU A 132 13.24 1.86 2.13
C GLU A 132 12.85 2.89 3.19
N LEU A 133 11.63 2.82 3.72
CA LEU A 133 11.19 3.69 4.82
C LEU A 133 11.96 3.41 6.11
N GLU A 134 12.25 2.14 6.43
CA GLU A 134 13.08 1.76 7.57
C GLU A 134 14.49 2.34 7.47
N LYS A 135 15.14 2.24 6.31
CA LYS A 135 16.47 2.84 6.07
C LYS A 135 16.46 4.34 6.28
N ASP A 136 15.47 5.01 5.71
CA ASP A 136 15.35 6.46 5.76
C ASP A 136 15.10 6.96 7.20
N VAL A 137 14.26 6.25 7.95
CA VAL A 137 13.97 6.53 9.36
C VAL A 137 15.19 6.24 10.24
N GLU A 138 15.90 5.14 10.02
CA GLU A 138 17.13 4.79 10.76
C GLU A 138 18.18 5.90 10.58
N ALA A 139 18.41 6.33 9.34
CA ALA A 139 19.34 7.43 9.02
C ALA A 139 18.90 8.77 9.64
N ALA A 140 17.60 9.04 9.74
CA ALA A 140 17.07 10.22 10.44
C ALA A 140 17.24 10.10 11.97
N SER A 141 16.98 8.92 12.54
CA SER A 141 17.11 8.63 13.97
C SER A 141 18.55 8.85 14.45
N GLN A 142 19.53 8.35 13.69
CA GLN A 142 20.95 8.52 13.98
C GLN A 142 21.39 9.99 13.97
N ARG A 143 20.88 10.80 13.03
CA ARG A 143 21.18 12.24 12.96
C ARG A 143 20.55 13.06 14.07
N LEU A 144 19.34 12.71 14.48
CA LEU A 144 18.61 13.41 15.55
C LEU A 144 19.09 13.00 16.95
N GLY A 145 19.89 11.94 17.08
CA GLY A 145 20.26 11.37 18.39
C GLY A 145 19.07 10.85 19.19
N LYS A 146 17.91 10.65 18.53
CA LYS A 146 16.69 10.14 19.16
C LYS A 146 16.74 8.61 19.09
N GLY A 147 16.58 7.94 20.23
CA GLY A 147 16.49 6.48 20.32
C GLY A 147 15.06 5.94 20.26
N GLN A 148 14.08 6.74 19.82
CA GLN A 148 12.70 6.30 19.76
C GLN A 148 12.49 5.43 18.51
N LYS A 149 12.05 4.18 18.73
CA LYS A 149 11.74 3.25 17.67
C LYS A 149 10.50 3.70 16.91
N THR A 150 10.64 3.87 15.60
CA THR A 150 9.49 4.01 14.68
C THR A 150 8.91 2.64 14.41
N GLU A 151 7.59 2.55 14.38
CA GLU A 151 6.90 1.29 14.10
C GLU A 151 6.12 1.42 12.80
N PHE A 152 6.22 0.40 11.95
CA PHE A 152 5.48 0.30 10.71
C PHE A 152 4.34 -0.73 10.84
N GLY A 153 3.20 -0.36 10.28
CA GLY A 153 2.07 -1.25 10.05
C GLY A 153 1.62 -1.13 8.59
N ILE A 154 0.91 -2.13 8.11
CA ILE A 154 0.39 -2.18 6.73
C ILE A 154 -1.10 -2.41 6.77
N PHE A 155 -1.84 -1.64 5.97
CA PHE A 155 -3.22 -1.91 5.64
C PHE A 155 -3.40 -2.04 4.13
N VAL A 156 -4.00 -3.15 3.69
CA VAL A 156 -4.46 -3.33 2.31
C VAL A 156 -5.95 -3.64 2.27
N LEU A 157 -6.63 -3.26 1.18
CA LEU A 157 -8.02 -3.66 0.99
C LEU A 157 -8.10 -5.16 0.74
N HIS A 158 -7.25 -5.67 -0.15
CA HIS A 158 -7.25 -7.08 -0.53
C HIS A 158 -5.86 -7.71 -0.41
N ASN A 159 -5.77 -8.86 0.22
CA ASN A 159 -4.62 -9.75 0.12
C ASN A 159 -4.98 -10.92 -0.80
N LYS A 160 -4.21 -11.12 -1.87
CA LYS A 160 -4.37 -12.32 -2.72
C LYS A 160 -3.75 -13.53 -2.03
N ASP A 161 -4.53 -14.60 -1.89
CA ASP A 161 -4.09 -15.88 -1.34
C ASP A 161 -3.33 -16.66 -2.41
N LYS A 162 -2.04 -16.36 -2.50
CA LYS A 162 -1.10 -16.97 -3.44
C LYS A 162 0.30 -16.92 -2.85
N GLN A 163 1.21 -17.66 -3.48
CA GLN A 163 2.61 -17.63 -3.09
C GLN A 163 3.19 -16.22 -3.25
N LYS A 164 3.67 -15.67 -2.13
CA LYS A 164 4.31 -14.36 -2.09
C LYS A 164 5.77 -14.47 -2.54
N LYS A 165 6.19 -13.53 -3.39
CA LYS A 165 7.59 -13.38 -3.81
C LYS A 165 8.36 -12.50 -2.83
N GLY A 166 7.69 -11.50 -2.28
CA GLY A 166 8.26 -10.60 -1.28
C GLY A 166 8.06 -11.07 0.14
N THR A 167 8.91 -10.58 1.04
CA THR A 167 8.87 -10.89 2.48
C THR A 167 8.64 -9.63 3.31
N LEU A 168 7.85 -9.77 4.39
CA LEU A 168 7.65 -8.70 5.37
C LEU A 168 8.28 -9.13 6.71
N PRO A 169 8.68 -8.19 7.58
CA PRO A 169 9.26 -8.51 8.88
C PRO A 169 8.35 -9.45 9.70
N ALA A 170 8.92 -10.51 10.27
CA ALA A 170 8.16 -11.50 11.04
C ALA A 170 7.41 -10.86 12.22
N ASP A 171 8.04 -9.91 12.91
CA ASP A 171 7.42 -9.19 14.02
C ASP A 171 6.15 -8.44 13.58
N MET A 172 6.16 -7.79 12.41
CA MET A 172 4.98 -7.08 11.87
C MET A 172 3.82 -8.04 11.57
N MET A 173 4.13 -9.24 11.05
CA MET A 173 3.15 -10.27 10.75
C MET A 173 2.56 -10.87 12.03
N ASN A 174 3.41 -11.10 13.04
CA ASN A 174 3.03 -11.76 14.29
C ASN A 174 2.32 -10.82 15.28
N SER A 175 2.63 -9.52 15.26
CA SER A 175 2.01 -8.51 16.14
C SER A 175 0.63 -8.04 15.66
N GLY A 176 0.19 -8.46 14.48
CA GLY A 176 -1.05 -7.99 13.87
C GLY A 176 -0.96 -6.57 13.31
N HIS A 177 0.25 -6.07 13.03
CA HIS A 177 0.49 -4.78 12.38
C HIS A 177 0.29 -4.84 10.86
N TYR A 178 0.31 -6.04 10.28
CA TYR A 178 -0.22 -6.28 8.94
C TYR A 178 -1.71 -6.59 9.00
N LEU A 179 -2.51 -5.85 8.23
CA LEU A 179 -3.94 -6.07 8.10
C LEU A 179 -4.38 -6.02 6.64
N ALA A 180 -5.11 -7.03 6.21
CA ALA A 180 -5.91 -6.98 4.99
C ALA A 180 -7.39 -6.92 5.37
N ALA A 181 -8.18 -6.06 4.71
CA ALA A 181 -9.63 -6.04 4.94
C ALA A 181 -10.24 -7.38 4.49
N ARG A 182 -9.82 -7.91 3.34
CA ARG A 182 -10.23 -9.22 2.84
C ARG A 182 -9.03 -10.01 2.30
N THR A 183 -9.07 -11.32 2.48
CA THR A 183 -8.24 -12.26 1.72
C THR A 183 -9.09 -12.85 0.60
N VAL A 184 -8.60 -12.81 -0.62
CA VAL A 184 -9.29 -13.27 -1.84
C VAL A 184 -8.40 -14.24 -2.61
N GLY A 185 -8.97 -15.03 -3.53
CA GLY A 185 -8.18 -15.88 -4.42
C GLY A 185 -7.27 -15.08 -5.36
N ASP A 186 -6.50 -15.78 -6.20
CA ASP A 186 -5.67 -15.15 -7.23
C ASP A 186 -6.51 -14.67 -8.43
N VAL A 187 -7.35 -13.67 -8.17
CA VAL A 187 -8.27 -13.05 -9.14
C VAL A 187 -7.78 -11.67 -9.56
N TRP A 188 -8.23 -11.21 -10.72
CA TRP A 188 -8.03 -9.83 -11.14
C TRP A 188 -9.07 -8.92 -10.50
N ILE A 189 -8.63 -8.06 -9.59
CA ILE A 189 -9.50 -7.12 -8.89
C ILE A 189 -9.58 -5.85 -9.72
N ASN A 190 -10.78 -5.47 -10.12
CA ASN A 190 -11.05 -4.21 -10.83
C ASN A 190 -11.51 -3.21 -9.77
N TYR A 191 -10.71 -2.16 -9.57
CA TYR A 191 -11.04 -1.10 -8.62
C TYR A 191 -11.83 0.03 -9.31
N PRO A 192 -12.70 0.73 -8.56
CA PRO A 192 -13.64 1.66 -9.17
C PRO A 192 -12.96 2.95 -9.69
N TRP A 193 -11.77 3.29 -9.17
CA TRP A 193 -10.98 4.43 -9.68
C TRP A 193 -10.22 4.12 -10.97
N GLU A 194 -10.22 2.86 -11.42
CA GLU A 194 -9.63 2.44 -12.70
C GLU A 194 -10.69 2.32 -13.81
N ALA A 195 -11.98 2.41 -13.46
CA ALA A 195 -13.08 2.29 -14.39
C ALA A 195 -13.27 3.58 -15.22
N ILE A 196 -13.36 3.41 -16.54
CA ILE A 196 -13.75 4.50 -17.46
C ILE A 196 -15.27 4.70 -17.43
N ASP A 197 -16.04 3.61 -17.44
CA ASP A 197 -17.49 3.60 -17.25
C ASP A 197 -17.82 3.03 -15.87
N ILE A 198 -18.13 3.92 -14.93
CA ILE A 198 -18.44 3.54 -13.55
C ILE A 198 -19.81 2.85 -13.42
N ASP A 199 -20.76 3.16 -14.31
CA ASP A 199 -22.08 2.54 -14.29
C ASP A 199 -22.01 1.09 -14.77
N GLU A 200 -21.19 0.80 -15.78
CA GLU A 200 -20.89 -0.58 -16.20
C GLU A 200 -20.14 -1.36 -15.11
N HIS A 201 -19.14 -0.73 -14.49
CA HIS A 201 -18.39 -1.33 -13.39
C HIS A 201 -19.29 -1.73 -12.22
N ASP A 202 -20.20 -0.84 -11.81
CA ASP A 202 -21.14 -1.11 -10.72
C ASP A 202 -22.20 -2.16 -11.09
N ARG A 203 -22.62 -2.22 -12.37
CA ARG A 203 -23.47 -3.33 -12.88
C ARG A 203 -22.74 -4.67 -12.77
N ASN A 204 -21.50 -4.75 -13.22
CA ASN A 204 -20.69 -5.98 -13.13
C ASN A 204 -20.48 -6.41 -11.66
N ALA A 205 -20.22 -5.46 -10.76
CA ALA A 205 -20.11 -5.74 -9.33
C ALA A 205 -21.44 -6.24 -8.73
N ALA A 206 -22.59 -5.72 -9.18
CA ALA A 206 -23.90 -6.19 -8.73
C ALA A 206 -24.24 -7.60 -9.27
N GLU A 207 -23.88 -7.90 -10.52
CA GLU A 207 -24.07 -9.22 -11.12
C GLU A 207 -23.22 -10.31 -10.46
N GLN A 208 -21.99 -9.97 -10.06
CA GLN A 208 -21.10 -10.89 -9.35
C GLN A 208 -21.63 -11.34 -7.98
N ARG A 209 -22.48 -10.53 -7.33
CA ARG A 209 -23.04 -10.86 -5.99
C ARG A 209 -24.27 -11.76 -6.05
N LYS A 210 -24.78 -12.08 -7.23
CA LYS A 210 -25.94 -12.98 -7.44
C LYS A 210 -25.49 -14.44 -7.42
#